data_AF-X1KKZ9-F1
#
_entry.id   AF-X1KKZ9-F1
#
_cell.length_a   1.000
_cell.length_b   1.000
_cell.length_c   1.000
_cell.angle_alpha   90.00
_cell.angle_beta   90.00
_cell.angle_gamma   90.00
#
_symmetry.space_group_name_H-M   'P 1'
#
loop_
_entity.id
_entity.type
_entity.pdbx_description
1 polymer ?
#
loop_
_entity_poly.entity_id
_entity_poly.type
_entity_poly.pdbx_seq_one_letter_code
_entity_poly.pdbx_strand_id
1 'polypeptide(L)'
;GFTEAVETDQEVLITKYVVNCAGVWAPEIGNMVGIDIPIKPRRGQLLVAEKTFPVGKRKIAEFGYMMAKFGDENYKRNVSTELEDLGIAFVFEPTLSDNFLIGSSRSFAGFDTRVSIEVMQGLAKRAIRFFPVMKDIHVIRAYAGLRPYVDDHMPIISKVDEISAFYIYFIKLIIIIFRFCSF
;
A
#
# COMPACT_ATOMS: atom_id res chain seq x y z
N GLY A 1 19.83 24.52 -7.75
CA GLY A 1 20.54 23.69 -8.75
C GLY A 1 19.71 23.55 -10.01
N PHE A 2 20.25 22.93 -11.05
CA PHE A 2 19.52 22.56 -12.28
C PHE A 2 19.82 21.09 -12.59
N THR A 3 18.82 20.33 -13.07
CA THR A 3 19.02 18.92 -13.41
C THR A 3 19.31 18.77 -14.90
N GLU A 4 20.51 18.31 -15.24
CA GLU A 4 20.96 18.16 -16.65
C GLU A 4 20.97 16.70 -17.12
N ALA A 5 21.03 15.75 -16.18
CA ALA A 5 21.09 14.34 -16.48
C ALA A 5 20.57 13.48 -15.31
N VAL A 6 20.22 12.23 -15.63
CA VAL A 6 19.98 11.16 -14.67
C VAL A 6 21.04 10.08 -14.89
N GLU A 7 21.84 9.80 -13.86
CA GLU A 7 22.81 8.71 -13.88
C GLU A 7 22.15 7.42 -13.36
N THR A 8 22.31 6.35 -14.13
CA THR A 8 21.81 5.00 -13.79
C THR A 8 22.98 4.03 -13.70
N ASP A 9 22.72 2.78 -13.31
CA ASP A 9 23.72 1.71 -13.30
C ASP A 9 24.16 1.26 -14.70
N GLN A 10 23.44 1.67 -15.76
CA GLN A 10 23.73 1.30 -17.15
C GLN A 10 24.26 2.46 -17.99
N GLU A 11 23.69 3.65 -17.85
CA GLU A 11 24.04 4.82 -18.65
C GLU A 11 23.66 6.16 -18.00
N VAL A 12 24.11 7.25 -18.63
CA VAL A 12 23.74 8.62 -18.27
C VAL A 12 22.74 9.15 -19.30
N LEU A 13 21.56 9.53 -18.82
CA LEU A 13 20.49 10.08 -19.64
C LEU A 13 20.47 11.60 -19.53
N ILE A 14 20.90 12.30 -20.58
CA ILE A 14 20.84 13.77 -20.64
C ILE A 14 19.39 14.21 -20.84
N THR A 15 18.88 15.07 -19.98
CA THR A 15 17.50 15.56 -20.04
C THR A 15 17.38 16.95 -19.45
N LYS A 16 16.36 17.69 -19.93
CA LYS A 16 16.02 19.01 -19.39
C LYS A 16 15.07 18.93 -18.19
N TYR A 17 14.33 17.83 -18.03
CA TYR A 17 13.29 17.68 -17.02
C TYR A 17 13.36 16.30 -16.39
N VAL A 18 13.20 16.25 -15.06
CA VAL A 18 13.15 15.00 -14.29
C VAL A 18 11.91 15.00 -13.40
N VAL A 19 11.18 13.89 -13.42
CA VAL A 19 10.02 13.66 -12.54
C VAL A 19 10.30 12.46 -11.66
N ASN A 20 10.41 12.68 -10.36
CA ASN A 20 10.58 11.64 -9.37
C ASN A 20 9.24 10.94 -9.09
N CYS A 21 9.08 9.75 -9.66
CA CYS A 21 7.92 8.88 -9.50
C CYS A 21 8.23 7.62 -8.66
N ALA A 22 9.29 7.64 -7.85
CA ALA A 22 9.83 6.44 -7.20
C ALA A 22 9.02 5.94 -5.97
N GLY A 23 7.79 6.41 -5.76
CA GLY A 23 6.90 5.91 -4.71
C GLY A 23 7.52 6.00 -3.30
N VAL A 24 7.66 4.87 -2.60
CA VAL A 24 8.32 4.84 -1.27
C VAL A 24 9.82 5.14 -1.31
N TRP A 25 10.46 5.01 -2.47
CA TRP A 25 11.87 5.35 -2.69
C TRP A 25 12.07 6.80 -3.15
N ALA A 26 10.99 7.56 -3.35
CA ALA A 26 11.11 8.96 -3.74
C ALA A 26 12.03 9.78 -2.81
N PRO A 27 12.03 9.59 -1.46
CA PRO A 27 12.98 10.27 -0.58
C PRO A 27 14.44 9.97 -0.89
N GLU A 28 14.80 8.76 -1.33
CA GLU A 28 16.18 8.42 -1.69
C GLU A 28 16.64 9.24 -2.90
N ILE A 29 15.78 9.37 -3.92
CA ILE A 29 16.05 10.20 -5.09
C ILE A 29 16.08 11.70 -4.73
N GLY A 30 15.20 12.14 -3.82
CA GLY A 30 15.22 13.52 -3.31
C GLY A 30 16.55 13.86 -2.62
N ASN A 31 17.04 12.96 -1.78
CA ASN A 31 18.30 13.13 -1.06
C ASN A 31 19.51 13.25 -2.01
N MET A 32 19.50 12.56 -3.16
CA MET A 32 20.57 12.67 -4.17
C MET A 32 20.74 14.11 -4.68
N VAL A 33 19.67 14.90 -4.64
CA VAL A 33 19.66 16.29 -5.11
C VAL A 33 19.49 17.29 -3.96
N GLY A 34 19.53 16.84 -2.70
CA GLY A 34 19.44 17.70 -1.51
C GLY A 34 18.02 18.13 -1.14
N ILE A 35 17.00 17.37 -1.55
CA ILE A 35 15.58 17.63 -1.27
C ILE A 35 15.03 16.58 -0.31
N ASP A 36 14.52 17.02 0.83
CA ASP A 36 13.77 16.16 1.74
C ASP A 36 12.34 15.98 1.25
N ILE A 37 11.94 14.72 1.04
CA ILE A 37 10.58 14.36 0.60
C ILE A 37 9.92 13.58 1.74
N PRO A 38 8.82 14.07 2.34
CA PRO A 38 8.27 13.53 3.59
C PRO A 38 7.39 12.28 3.35
N ILE A 39 7.89 11.30 2.60
CA ILE A 39 7.21 10.03 2.32
C ILE A 39 7.78 8.94 3.23
N LYS A 40 6.89 8.24 3.93
CA LYS A 40 7.21 7.07 4.77
C LYS A 40 6.57 5.81 4.17
N PRO A 41 7.25 4.65 4.18
CA PRO A 41 6.65 3.40 3.73
C PRO A 41 5.66 2.87 4.77
N ARG A 42 4.39 2.74 4.38
CA ARG A 42 3.33 2.14 5.20
C ARG A 42 2.91 0.79 4.62
N ARG A 43 3.32 -0.28 5.28
CA ARG A 43 3.02 -1.64 4.86
C ARG A 43 1.53 -1.95 4.94
N GLY A 44 1.02 -2.68 3.95
CA GLY A 44 -0.30 -3.29 3.96
C GLY A 44 -0.22 -4.72 3.49
N GLN A 45 -0.96 -5.59 4.15
CA GLN A 45 -1.04 -7.01 3.81
C GLN A 45 -2.44 -7.38 3.35
N LEU A 46 -2.51 -8.38 2.47
CA LEU A 46 -3.77 -8.94 1.95
C LEU A 46 -3.64 -10.45 1.73
N LEU A 47 -4.79 -11.12 1.75
CA LEU A 47 -4.94 -12.52 1.38
C LEU A 47 -5.53 -12.62 -0.03
N VAL A 48 -5.18 -13.68 -0.73
CA VAL A 48 -5.74 -14.05 -2.03
C VAL A 48 -6.47 -15.37 -1.87
N ALA A 49 -7.77 -15.38 -2.15
CA ALA A 49 -8.57 -16.60 -2.17
C ALA A 49 -8.36 -17.40 -3.46
N GLU A 50 -8.69 -18.68 -3.41
CA GLU A 50 -8.82 -19.52 -4.59
C GLU A 50 -9.95 -19.04 -5.51
N LYS A 51 -9.99 -19.58 -6.73
CA LYS A 51 -11.13 -19.42 -7.63
C LYS A 51 -12.33 -20.17 -7.05
N THR A 52 -13.49 -19.52 -7.00
CA THR A 52 -14.70 -20.09 -6.40
C THR A 52 -15.96 -19.52 -7.04
N PHE A 53 -17.13 -19.85 -6.49
CA PHE A 53 -18.36 -19.17 -6.85
C PHE A 53 -18.29 -17.67 -6.45
N PRO A 54 -19.03 -16.77 -7.11
CA PRO A 54 -18.99 -15.34 -6.80
C PRO A 54 -19.54 -15.01 -5.41
N VAL A 55 -18.67 -14.89 -4.40
CA VAL A 55 -19.04 -14.48 -3.03
C VAL A 55 -19.60 -13.05 -3.00
N GLY A 56 -19.11 -12.18 -3.88
CA GLY A 56 -19.59 -10.81 -4.04
C GLY A 56 -19.18 -10.25 -5.39
N LYS A 57 -20.03 -9.42 -5.99
CA LYS A 57 -19.80 -8.83 -7.33
C LYS A 57 -19.15 -7.45 -7.29
N ARG A 58 -19.02 -6.85 -6.11
CA ARG A 58 -18.52 -5.49 -5.92
C ARG A 58 -17.50 -5.47 -4.80
N LYS A 59 -16.62 -4.47 -4.86
CA LYS A 59 -15.70 -4.17 -3.76
C LYS A 59 -16.50 -3.69 -2.56
N ILE A 60 -16.20 -4.25 -1.39
CA ILE A 60 -16.85 -3.92 -0.13
C ILE A 60 -15.77 -3.54 0.87
N ALA A 61 -15.97 -2.45 1.60
CA ALA A 61 -15.09 -2.04 2.67
C ALA A 61 -15.91 -1.84 3.93
N GLU A 62 -15.44 -2.39 5.05
CA GLU A 62 -15.96 -2.11 6.37
C GLU A 62 -15.80 -0.61 6.68
N PHE A 63 -16.75 -0.01 7.41
CA PHE A 63 -16.67 1.40 7.82
C PHE A 63 -15.38 1.71 8.61
N GLY A 64 -14.93 0.80 9.48
CA GLY A 64 -13.65 0.89 10.18
C GLY A 64 -12.42 1.04 9.25
N TYR A 65 -12.50 0.60 7.99
CA TYR A 65 -11.44 0.87 7.00
C TYR A 65 -11.37 2.35 6.62
N MET A 66 -12.52 3.02 6.53
CA MET A 66 -12.58 4.46 6.29
C MET A 66 -12.03 5.23 7.48
N MET A 67 -12.39 4.83 8.71
CA MET A 67 -11.88 5.49 9.91
C MET A 67 -10.38 5.27 10.11
N ALA A 68 -9.86 4.08 9.80
CA ALA A 68 -8.41 3.85 9.78
C ALA A 68 -7.66 4.62 8.66
N LYS A 69 -8.38 5.21 7.70
CA LYS A 69 -7.83 5.97 6.57
C LYS A 69 -8.02 7.48 6.68
N PHE A 70 -9.09 7.91 7.33
CA PHE A 70 -9.60 9.29 7.32
C PHE A 70 -10.25 9.72 8.64
N GLY A 71 -10.29 8.84 9.64
CA GLY A 71 -10.99 9.07 10.89
C GLY A 71 -10.26 10.06 11.78
N ASP A 72 -11.05 10.84 12.51
CA ASP A 72 -10.64 11.67 13.63
C ASP A 72 -10.21 10.79 14.83
N GLU A 73 -9.33 11.31 15.69
CA GLU A 73 -8.80 10.65 16.90
C GLU A 73 -9.91 10.21 17.87
N ASN A 74 -11.10 10.81 17.73
CA ASN A 74 -12.26 10.57 18.58
C ASN A 74 -13.05 9.29 18.25
N TYR A 75 -12.75 8.59 17.14
CA TYR A 75 -13.44 7.35 16.78
C TYR A 75 -12.66 6.10 17.16
N LYS A 76 -13.20 5.33 18.09
CA LYS A 76 -12.69 3.99 18.43
C LYS A 76 -13.44 2.92 17.64
N ARG A 77 -12.72 2.14 16.82
CA ARG A 77 -13.30 1.00 16.11
C ARG A 77 -13.78 -0.05 17.12
N ASN A 78 -14.94 -0.66 16.84
CA ASN A 78 -15.45 -1.78 17.62
C ASN A 78 -14.81 -3.10 17.16
N VAL A 79 -13.52 -3.24 17.41
CA VAL A 79 -12.71 -4.44 17.13
C VAL A 79 -11.87 -4.79 18.35
N SER A 80 -11.31 -6.00 18.41
CA SER A 80 -10.39 -6.35 19.48
C SER A 80 -9.12 -5.50 19.41
N THR A 81 -8.47 -5.28 20.56
CA THR A 81 -7.21 -4.54 20.65
C THR A 81 -6.16 -5.07 19.67
N GLU A 82 -6.05 -6.40 19.54
CA GLU A 82 -5.16 -7.06 18.59
C GLU A 82 -5.39 -6.62 17.14
N LEU A 83 -6.66 -6.50 16.71
CA LEU A 83 -7.00 -6.05 15.35
C LEU A 83 -6.80 -4.55 15.18
N GLU A 84 -7.00 -3.79 16.26
CA GLU A 84 -6.74 -2.35 16.29
C GLU A 84 -5.26 -2.08 16.04
N ASP A 85 -4.38 -2.70 16.84
CA ASP A 85 -2.93 -2.55 16.83
C ASP A 85 -2.32 -2.99 15.49
N LEU A 86 -2.87 -4.04 14.87
CA LEU A 86 -2.45 -4.50 13.55
C LEU A 86 -3.02 -3.66 12.38
N GLY A 87 -3.85 -2.65 12.68
CA GLY A 87 -4.47 -1.78 11.69
C GLY A 87 -5.39 -2.54 10.72
N ILE A 88 -6.00 -3.63 11.18
CA ILE A 88 -6.80 -4.55 10.35
C ILE A 88 -8.22 -4.02 10.21
N ALA A 89 -8.68 -3.87 8.98
CA ALA A 89 -10.07 -3.57 8.66
C ALA A 89 -10.48 -4.31 7.40
N PHE A 90 -11.71 -4.79 7.32
CA PHE A 90 -12.15 -5.64 6.22
C PHE A 90 -12.31 -4.88 4.91
N VAL A 91 -11.70 -5.39 3.85
CA VAL A 91 -11.91 -5.02 2.45
C VAL A 91 -11.99 -6.30 1.64
N PHE A 92 -13.09 -6.48 0.93
CA PHE A 92 -13.27 -7.53 -0.05
C PHE A 92 -13.20 -6.93 -1.44
N GLU A 93 -12.39 -7.52 -2.31
CA GLU A 93 -12.24 -7.08 -3.70
C GLU A 93 -12.29 -8.28 -4.63
N PRO A 94 -13.40 -8.48 -5.37
CA PRO A 94 -13.48 -9.53 -6.37
C PRO A 94 -12.58 -9.18 -7.55
N THR A 95 -12.00 -10.20 -8.19
CA THR A 95 -11.22 -10.04 -9.40
C THR A 95 -11.99 -10.55 -10.62
N LEU A 96 -11.44 -10.33 -11.82
CA LEU A 96 -12.00 -10.87 -13.06
C LEU A 96 -11.76 -12.38 -13.24
N SER A 97 -10.98 -13.02 -12.38
CA SER A 97 -10.64 -14.45 -12.46
C SER A 97 -11.51 -15.34 -11.56
N ASP A 98 -12.65 -14.82 -11.09
CA ASP A 98 -13.55 -15.43 -10.10
C ASP A 98 -12.85 -15.86 -8.80
N ASN A 99 -11.79 -15.16 -8.41
CA ASN A 99 -11.26 -15.18 -7.05
C ASN A 99 -11.42 -13.79 -6.40
N PHE A 100 -10.92 -13.62 -5.19
CA PHE A 100 -11.02 -12.35 -4.49
C PHE A 100 -9.86 -12.09 -3.54
N LEU A 101 -9.67 -10.81 -3.20
CA LEU A 101 -8.71 -10.35 -2.23
C LEU A 101 -9.41 -10.01 -0.92
N ILE A 102 -8.76 -10.35 0.20
CA ILE A 102 -9.16 -9.90 1.54
C ILE A 102 -8.05 -9.00 2.07
N GLY A 103 -8.33 -7.72 2.14
CA GLY A 103 -7.52 -6.73 2.83
C GLY A 103 -8.25 -6.17 4.04
N SER A 104 -7.69 -5.18 4.72
CA SER A 104 -6.31 -4.71 4.66
C SER A 104 -5.76 -4.55 6.07
N SER A 105 -4.45 -4.63 6.23
CA SER A 105 -3.74 -4.16 7.43
C SER A 105 -2.99 -2.85 7.17
N ARG A 106 -2.52 -2.20 8.24
CA ARG A 106 -1.74 -0.97 8.17
C ARG A 106 -0.70 -0.94 9.29
N SER A 107 0.58 -0.99 8.93
CA SER A 107 1.68 -0.92 9.90
C SER A 107 2.86 -0.11 9.35
N PHE A 108 3.55 0.62 10.22
CA PHE A 108 4.88 1.17 9.90
C PHE A 108 5.93 0.12 10.23
N ALA A 109 6.63 -0.38 9.21
CA ALA A 109 7.63 -1.45 9.35
C ALA A 109 8.86 -1.18 8.46
N GLY A 110 9.11 0.11 8.15
CA GLY A 110 10.10 0.48 7.14
C GLY A 110 9.80 -0.18 5.79
N PHE A 111 10.83 -0.75 5.18
CA PHE A 111 10.75 -1.43 3.89
C PHE A 111 10.50 -2.96 4.00
N ASP A 112 10.22 -3.49 5.19
CA ASP A 112 9.97 -4.92 5.38
C ASP A 112 8.68 -5.36 4.67
N THR A 113 8.79 -6.23 3.67
CA THR A 113 7.66 -6.77 2.88
C THR A 113 7.33 -8.23 3.23
N ARG A 114 7.79 -8.74 4.38
CA ARG A 114 7.36 -10.05 4.87
C ARG A 114 5.90 -10.01 5.32
N VAL A 115 5.21 -11.13 5.13
CA VAL A 115 3.86 -11.36 5.64
C VAL A 115 3.91 -11.87 7.09
N SER A 116 2.92 -11.51 7.89
CA SER A 116 2.77 -11.96 9.29
C SER A 116 1.56 -12.89 9.41
N ILE A 117 1.75 -14.02 10.08
CA ILE A 117 0.69 -15.01 10.28
C ILE A 117 -0.44 -14.44 11.15
N GLU A 118 -0.12 -13.60 12.12
CA GLU A 118 -1.07 -12.92 13.00
C GLU A 118 -1.98 -12.00 12.18
N VAL A 119 -1.40 -11.25 11.24
CA VAL A 119 -2.17 -10.39 10.33
C VAL A 119 -3.04 -11.22 9.39
N MET A 120 -2.51 -12.32 8.85
CA MET A 120 -3.28 -13.24 8.01
C MET A 120 -4.50 -13.81 8.76
N GLN A 121 -4.30 -14.28 9.99
CA GLN A 121 -5.37 -14.78 10.85
C GLN A 121 -6.40 -13.70 11.17
N GLY A 122 -5.96 -12.47 11.47
CA GLY A 122 -6.86 -11.34 11.72
C GLY A 122 -7.70 -10.99 10.49
N LEU A 123 -7.11 -10.96 9.29
CA LEU A 123 -7.83 -10.74 8.04
C LEU A 123 -8.86 -11.84 7.78
N ALA A 124 -8.50 -13.12 7.96
CA ALA A 124 -9.42 -14.24 7.79
C ALA A 124 -10.59 -14.19 8.79
N LYS A 125 -10.31 -13.89 10.07
CA LYS A 125 -11.34 -13.70 11.11
C LYS A 125 -12.33 -12.59 10.73
N ARG A 126 -11.83 -11.45 10.20
CA ARG A 126 -12.70 -10.38 9.70
C ARG A 126 -13.54 -10.82 8.52
N ALA A 127 -12.95 -11.54 7.57
CA ALA A 127 -13.63 -12.07 6.40
C ALA A 127 -14.82 -12.96 6.78
N ILE A 128 -14.56 -13.96 7.63
CA ILE A 128 -15.59 -14.91 8.12
C ILE A 128 -16.68 -14.18 8.91
N ARG A 129 -16.33 -13.14 9.68
CA ARG A 129 -17.30 -12.35 10.45
C ARG A 129 -18.35 -11.67 9.56
N PHE A 130 -17.94 -11.14 8.40
CA PHE A 130 -18.86 -10.45 7.47
C PHE A 130 -19.48 -11.40 6.45
N PHE A 131 -18.73 -12.40 5.99
CA PHE A 131 -19.13 -13.39 5.01
C PHE A 131 -18.83 -14.78 5.56
N PRO A 132 -19.76 -15.39 6.32
CA PRO A 132 -19.54 -16.69 6.96
C PRO A 132 -19.15 -17.80 5.99
N VAL A 133 -19.56 -17.69 4.72
CA VAL A 133 -19.21 -18.63 3.65
C VAL A 133 -17.70 -18.69 3.37
N MET A 134 -16.93 -17.65 3.72
CA MET A 134 -15.49 -17.62 3.54
C MET A 134 -14.74 -18.61 4.44
N LYS A 135 -15.41 -19.21 5.45
CA LYS A 135 -14.81 -20.22 6.32
C LYS A 135 -14.40 -21.49 5.54
N ASP A 136 -15.08 -21.76 4.43
CA ASP A 136 -14.91 -22.96 3.59
C ASP A 136 -14.14 -22.66 2.29
N ILE A 137 -13.50 -21.48 2.18
CA ILE A 137 -12.75 -21.06 0.98
C ILE A 137 -11.27 -21.01 1.30
N HIS A 138 -10.44 -21.61 0.45
CA HIS A 138 -9.00 -21.65 0.62
C HIS A 138 -8.35 -20.31 0.29
N VAL A 139 -7.39 -19.92 1.14
CA VAL A 139 -6.44 -18.85 0.88
C VAL A 139 -5.23 -19.48 0.20
N ILE A 140 -4.94 -19.07 -1.03
CA ILE A 140 -3.84 -19.62 -1.83
C ILE A 140 -2.56 -18.78 -1.74
N ARG A 141 -2.66 -17.55 -1.21
CA ARG A 141 -1.52 -16.64 -1.09
C ARG A 141 -1.76 -15.51 -0.10
N ALA A 142 -0.67 -14.93 0.39
CA ALA A 142 -0.66 -13.65 1.07
C ALA A 142 0.41 -12.74 0.45
N TYR A 143 0.16 -11.43 0.45
CA TYR A 143 1.10 -10.42 -0.03
C TYR A 143 1.25 -9.30 0.99
N ALA A 144 2.42 -8.66 0.99
CA ALA A 144 2.63 -7.37 1.63
C ALA A 144 3.17 -6.37 0.60
N GLY A 145 2.61 -5.17 0.59
CA GLY A 145 3.05 -4.06 -0.24
C GLY A 145 3.30 -2.80 0.59
N LEU A 146 4.18 -1.93 0.11
CA LEU A 146 4.49 -0.66 0.75
C LEU A 146 3.69 0.46 0.09
N ARG A 147 2.95 1.20 0.91
CA ARG A 147 2.21 2.38 0.48
C ARG A 147 3.00 3.61 0.88
N PRO A 148 3.45 4.44 -0.05
CA PRO A 148 3.91 5.79 0.28
C PRO A 148 2.83 6.56 1.06
N TYR A 149 3.26 7.09 2.21
CA TYR A 149 2.42 7.76 3.18
C TYR A 149 3.04 9.11 3.54
N VAL A 150 2.19 10.13 3.55
CA VAL A 150 2.50 11.49 4.01
C VAL A 150 1.54 11.81 5.16
N ASP A 151 2.00 12.57 6.14
CA ASP A 151 1.26 12.85 7.37
C ASP A 151 -0.05 13.63 7.07
N ASP A 152 -0.04 14.53 6.08
CA ASP A 152 -1.23 15.26 5.61
C ASP A 152 -2.19 14.42 4.75
N HIS A 153 -1.81 13.18 4.42
CA HIS A 153 -2.57 12.24 3.62
C HIS A 153 -2.83 12.66 2.16
N MET A 154 -2.20 13.70 1.66
CA MET A 154 -2.42 14.22 0.32
C MET A 154 -1.37 13.65 -0.67
N PRO A 155 -1.71 13.56 -1.96
CA PRO A 155 -0.72 13.29 -3.00
C PRO A 155 0.28 14.44 -3.10
N ILE A 156 1.52 14.14 -3.48
CA ILE A 156 2.53 15.15 -3.78
C ILE A 156 2.66 15.23 -5.30
N ILE A 157 2.22 16.35 -5.87
CA ILE A 157 2.39 16.69 -7.28
C ILE A 157 2.90 18.12 -7.32
N SER A 158 4.21 18.29 -7.37
CA SER A 158 4.81 19.63 -7.30
C SER A 158 6.09 19.73 -8.11
N LYS A 159 6.34 20.95 -8.59
CA LYS A 159 7.68 21.39 -8.95
C LYS A 159 8.48 21.63 -7.66
N VAL A 160 9.77 21.38 -7.68
CA VAL A 160 10.70 21.78 -6.62
C VAL A 160 11.32 23.13 -6.98
N ASP A 161 11.29 24.09 -6.05
CA ASP A 161 11.71 25.47 -6.34
C ASP A 161 13.23 25.61 -6.27
N GLU A 162 13.87 24.89 -5.38
CA GLU A 162 15.32 24.87 -5.15
C GLU A 162 16.08 24.24 -6.34
N ILE A 163 15.39 23.40 -7.11
CA ILE A 163 15.96 22.65 -8.24
C ILE A 163 15.11 22.86 -9.47
N SER A 164 15.63 23.71 -10.35
CA SER A 164 14.98 23.96 -11.61
C SER A 164 14.82 22.67 -12.41
N ALA A 165 13.62 22.50 -12.98
CA ALA A 165 13.22 21.37 -13.81
C ALA A 165 13.13 19.99 -13.12
N PHE A 166 13.08 19.97 -11.79
CA PHE A 166 12.79 18.76 -11.01
C PHE A 166 11.36 18.79 -10.46
N TYR A 167 10.65 17.68 -10.58
CA TYR A 167 9.26 17.51 -10.13
C TYR A 167 9.14 16.26 -9.27
N ILE A 168 8.22 16.29 -8.32
CA ILE A 168 7.85 15.14 -7.49
C ILE A 168 6.43 14.75 -7.86
N TYR A 169 6.23 13.45 -8.12
CA TYR A 169 4.93 12.90 -8.40
C TYR A 169 4.69 11.62 -7.63
N PHE A 170 3.67 11.64 -6.79
CA PHE A 170 3.12 10.45 -6.20
C PHE A 170 1.62 10.63 -5.88
N ILE A 171 0.82 9.68 -6.36
CA ILE A 171 -0.60 9.52 -6.01
C ILE A 171 -0.75 8.23 -5.21
N LYS A 172 -1.61 8.25 -4.18
CA LYS A 172 -2.01 7.21 -3.21
C LYS A 172 -2.40 5.80 -3.74
N LEU A 173 -1.84 5.34 -4.85
CA LEU A 173 -1.97 3.99 -5.38
C LEU A 173 -1.02 3.03 -4.66
N ILE A 174 -1.52 1.81 -4.46
CA ILE A 174 -0.74 0.67 -4.02
C ILE A 174 0.08 0.19 -5.21
N ILE A 175 1.41 0.26 -5.14
CA ILE A 175 2.27 -0.57 -5.98
C ILE A 175 2.40 -1.92 -5.25
N ILE A 176 1.68 -2.94 -5.72
CA ILE A 176 1.96 -4.32 -5.33
C ILE A 176 3.23 -4.70 -6.09
N ILE A 177 4.36 -4.74 -5.40
CA ILE A 177 5.59 -5.28 -6.01
C ILE A 177 5.43 -6.80 -6.05
N PHE A 178 5.12 -7.30 -7.24
CA PHE A 178 5.26 -8.72 -7.54
C PHE A 178 6.75 -9.04 -7.61
N ARG A 179 7.33 -9.40 -6.47
CA ARG A 179 8.61 -10.13 -6.48
C ARG A 179 8.27 -11.58 -6.84
N PHE A 180 8.33 -11.90 -8.13
CA PHE A 180 8.39 -13.29 -8.57
C PHE A 180 9.70 -13.87 -8.02
N CYS A 181 9.63 -14.63 -6.92
CA CYS A 181 10.67 -15.61 -6.67
C CYS A 181 10.50 -16.68 -7.73
N SER A 182 11.35 -16.66 -8.75
CA SER A 182 11.60 -17.85 -9.55
C SER A 182 12.13 -18.93 -8.61
N PHE A 183 11.42 -20.06 -8.54
CA PHE A 183 11.99 -21.31 -8.05
C PHE A 183 12.94 -21.88 -9.10
#